data_AF-A0AAQ0D8X4-F1
#
_entry.id   AF-A0AAQ0D8X4-F1
#
_cell.length_a   1.000
_cell.length_b   1.000
_cell.length_c   1.000
_cell.angle_alpha   90.00
_cell.angle_beta   90.00
_cell.angle_gamma   90.00
#
_symmetry.space_group_name_H-M   'P 1'
#
loop_
_entity.id
_entity.type
_entity.pdbx_description
1 polymer ?
#
loop_
_entity_poly.entity_id
_entity_poly.type
_entity_poly.pdbx_seq_one_letter_code
_entity_poly.pdbx_strand_id
1 'polypeptide(L)' 'MEATKRLYEVGKLIGIDVLDHIIFTDDSFISLKESGHL' A
#
# COMPACT_ATOMS: atom_id res chain seq x y z
N MET A 1 5.42 -1.06 -7.16
CA MET A 1 4.22 -1.41 -7.95
C MET A 1 3.55 -0.13 -8.43
N GLU A 2 3.15 -0.04 -9.69
CA GLU A 2 2.54 1.19 -10.24
C GLU A 2 1.19 1.52 -9.60
N ALA A 3 0.33 0.52 -9.39
CA ALA A 3 -0.98 0.69 -8.78
C ALA A 3 -0.90 1.28 -7.35
N THR A 4 0.01 0.76 -6.52
CA THR A 4 0.24 1.26 -5.15
C THR A 4 0.65 2.74 -5.14
N LYS A 5 1.57 3.13 -6.03
CA LYS A 5 2.01 4.53 -6.15
C LYS A 5 0.87 5.46 -6.52
N ARG A 6 0.07 5.10 -7.52
CA ARG A 6 -1.08 5.90 -7.96
C ARG A 6 -2.14 6.06 -6.88
N LEU A 7 -2.46 4.99 -6.15
CA LEU A 7 -3.41 5.05 -5.04
C LEU A 7 -2.90 5.93 -3.90
N TYR A 8 -1.61 5.83 -3.56
CA TYR A 8 -0.99 6.68 -2.53
C TYR A 8 -1.02 8.16 -2.92
N GLU A 9 -0.64 8.50 -4.16
CA GLU A 9 -0.67 9.87 -4.68
C GLU A 9 -2.08 10.46 -4.70
N VAL A 10 -3.07 9.69 -5.16
CA VAL A 10 -4.48 10.12 -5.17
C VAL A 10 -5.01 10.29 -3.76
N GLY A 11 -4.71 9.36 -2.85
CA GLY A 11 -5.10 9.45 -1.44
C GLY A 11 -4.58 10.72 -0.79
N LYS A 12 -3.29 11.03 -0.98
CA LYS A 12 -2.67 12.28 -0.51
C LYS A 12 -3.34 13.53 -1.09
N LEU A 13 -3.77 13.50 -2.35
CA LEU A 13 -4.44 14.62 -3.00
C LEU A 13 -5.84 14.90 -2.41
N ILE A 14 -6.59 13.86 -2.07
CA ILE A 14 -7.97 13.97 -1.59
C ILE A 14 -8.09 13.95 -0.06
N GLY A 15 -6.96 13.88 0.66
CA GLY A 15 -6.92 13.85 2.12
C GLY A 15 -7.35 12.51 2.72
N ILE A 16 -7.18 11.42 2.00
CA ILE A 16 -7.45 10.05 2.47
C ILE A 16 -6.16 9.25 2.43
N ASP A 17 -5.64 8.87 3.59
CA ASP A 17 -4.38 8.13 3.67
C ASP A 17 -4.55 6.67 3.25
N VAL A 18 -3.64 6.19 2.40
CA VAL A 18 -3.47 4.75 2.15
C VAL A 18 -2.70 4.16 3.32
N LEU A 19 -3.38 3.37 4.15
CA LEU A 19 -2.81 2.86 5.39
C LEU A 19 -1.75 1.79 5.16
N ASP A 20 -2.00 0.87 4.22
CA ASP A 20 -1.08 -0.20 3.83
C ASP A 20 -1.52 -0.85 2.51
N HIS A 21 -0.59 -1.59 1.88
CA HIS A 21 -0.88 -2.54 0.82
C HIS A 21 -0.41 -3.90 1.29
N ILE A 22 -1.37 -4.80 1.53
CA ILE A 22 -1.10 -6.14 2.03
C ILE A 22 -1.18 -7.14 0.87
N ILE A 23 -0.13 -7.92 0.67
CA ILE A 23 -0.08 -9.02 -0.29
C ILE A 23 -0.27 -10.32 0.50
N PHE A 24 -1.34 -11.06 0.22
CA PHE A 24 -1.61 -12.34 0.86
C PHE A 24 -0.97 -13.51 0.09
N THR A 25 -0.50 -14.51 0.82
CA THR A 25 -0.08 -15.83 0.32
C THR A 25 -0.95 -16.91 0.98
N ASP A 26 -0.70 -18.18 0.67
CA ASP A 26 -1.52 -19.30 1.16
C ASP A 26 -1.58 -19.39 2.70
N ASP A 27 -0.51 -19.01 3.40
CA ASP A 27 -0.36 -19.12 4.85
C ASP A 27 0.17 -17.86 5.54
N SER A 28 0.34 -16.75 4.81
CA SER A 28 0.96 -15.53 5.34
C SER A 28 0.51 -14.27 4.59
N PHE A 29 1.06 -13.13 5.00
CA PHE A 29 0.92 -11.87 4.29
C PHE A 29 2.18 -11.01 4.41
N ILE A 30 2.35 -10.08 3.47
CA ILE A 30 3.41 -9.09 3.48
C ILE A 30 2.78 -7.71 3.50
N SER A 31 3.11 -6.92 4.53
CA SER A 31 2.84 -5.48 4.57
C SER A 31 3.89 -4.72 3.75
N LEU A 32 3.46 -3.98 2.73
CA LEU A 32 4.37 -3.11 1.99
C LEU A 32 4.83 -1.91 2.84
N LYS A 33 4.02 -1.47 3.80
CA LYS A 33 4.41 -0.42 4.74
C LYS A 33 5.52 -0.87 5.68
N GLU A 34 5.37 -2.01 6.36
CA GLU A 34 6.37 -2.52 7.31
C GLU A 34 7.68 -2.91 6.62
N SER A 35 7.61 -3.35 5.36
CA SER A 35 8.80 -3.66 4.55
C SER A 35 9.50 -2.44 3.94
N GLY A 36 8.97 -1.22 4.13
CA GLY A 36 9.58 0.03 3.65
C GLY A 36 9.36 0.33 2.16
N HIS A 37 8.28 -0.19 1.57
CA HIS A 37 7.95 -0.05 0.14
C HIS A 37 6.74 0.85 -0.15
N LEU A 38 6.08 1.41 0.88
CA LEU A 38 4.94 2.32 0.77
C LEU A 38 5.39 3.80 0.86
#